data_AF-A0A151AWM6-F1
#
_entry.id   AF-A0A151AWM6-F1
#
_cell.length_a   1.000
_cell.length_b   1.000
_cell.length_c   1.000
_cell.angle_alpha   90.00
_cell.angle_beta   90.00
_cell.angle_gamma   90.00
#
_symmetry.space_group_name_H-M   'P 1'
#
loop_
_entity.id
_entity.type
_entity.pdbx_description
1 polymer ?
#
loop_
_entity_poly.entity_id
_entity_poly.type
_entity_poly.pdbx_seq_one_letter_code
_entity_poly.pdbx_strand_id
1 'polypeptide(L)'
;MPGESIESMGHEVRSAYPVGNHHLILEFETGEYRVVDIRPFIKGPVFEPLKDPAFFRQVKADPESRTVAWPNGADICPDVLYAESVPLELPKEIGA
;
A
#
# COMPACT_ATOMS: atom_id res chain seq x y z
N MET A 1 -4.68 34.50 18.00
CA MET A 1 -3.81 34.00 16.92
C MET A 1 -4.34 32.62 16.56
N PRO A 2 -5.06 32.42 15.44
CA PRO A 2 -5.28 31.06 14.97
C PRO A 2 -3.98 30.59 14.34
N GLY A 3 -3.26 29.72 15.05
CA GLY A 3 -2.23 28.92 14.43
C GLY A 3 -2.92 27.95 13.49
N GLU A 4 -2.62 28.05 12.20
CA GLU A 4 -2.94 27.01 11.22
C GLU A 4 -2.35 25.69 11.71
N SER A 5 -3.21 24.88 12.34
CA SER A 5 -2.96 23.45 12.44
C SER A 5 -3.07 22.91 11.03
N ILE A 6 -1.92 22.79 10.36
CA ILE A 6 -1.82 21.85 9.25
C ILE A 6 -2.12 20.47 9.83
N GLU A 7 -3.37 20.03 9.73
CA GLU A 7 -3.70 18.63 9.91
C GLU A 7 -2.80 17.88 8.93
N SER A 8 -1.82 17.13 9.45
CA SER A 8 -1.01 16.25 8.62
C SER A 8 -1.95 15.23 8.02
N MET A 9 -2.43 15.51 6.80
CA MET A 9 -3.18 14.59 5.96
C MET A 9 -2.23 13.46 5.59
N GLY A 10 -2.17 12.43 6.43
CA GLY A 10 -1.47 11.19 6.12
C GLY A 10 -2.10 10.52 4.90
N HIS A 11 -1.31 9.76 4.15
CA HIS A 11 -1.83 9.03 3.01
C HIS A 11 -2.85 7.96 3.45
N GLU A 12 -3.85 7.68 2.61
CA GLU A 12 -4.82 6.61 2.84
C GLU A 12 -4.83 5.68 1.61
N VAL A 13 -4.85 4.37 1.85
CA VAL A 13 -5.00 3.36 0.80
C VAL A 13 -6.47 2.96 0.66
N ARG A 14 -7.03 3.13 -0.53
CA ARG A 14 -8.41 2.72 -0.87
C ARG A 14 -8.51 1.30 -1.38
N SER A 15 -7.56 0.91 -2.21
CA SER A 15 -7.56 -0.40 -2.87
C SER A 15 -6.13 -0.95 -2.92
N ALA A 16 -5.99 -2.26 -2.79
CA ALA A 16 -4.71 -2.94 -2.91
C ALA A 16 -4.84 -4.21 -3.75
N TYR A 17 -3.93 -4.36 -4.71
CA TYR A 17 -3.92 -5.48 -5.64
C TYR A 17 -2.55 -6.18 -5.60
N PRO A 18 -2.48 -7.46 -5.20
CA PRO A 18 -1.22 -8.19 -5.21
C PRO A 18 -0.81 -8.56 -6.63
N VAL A 19 0.42 -8.20 -7.00
CA VAL A 19 1.00 -8.47 -8.32
C VAL A 19 2.39 -9.11 -8.21
N GLY A 20 2.66 -10.07 -9.08
CA GLY A 20 3.98 -10.70 -9.20
C GLY A 20 4.56 -11.23 -7.87
N ASN A 21 5.87 -11.03 -7.69
CA ASN A 21 6.63 -11.47 -6.52
C ASN A 21 6.57 -10.43 -5.40
N HIS A 22 5.54 -10.45 -4.57
CA HIS A 22 5.40 -9.57 -3.39
C HIS A 22 5.33 -8.07 -3.71
N HIS A 23 4.79 -7.72 -4.88
CA HIS A 23 4.49 -6.33 -5.20
C HIS A 23 3.00 -6.05 -4.98
N LEU A 24 2.67 -4.82 -4.61
CA LEU A 24 1.30 -4.36 -4.50
C LEU A 24 1.11 -3.16 -5.43
N ILE A 25 0.01 -3.15 -6.17
CA ILE A 25 -0.55 -1.93 -6.75
C ILE A 25 -1.51 -1.36 -5.71
N LEU A 26 -1.29 -0.12 -5.32
CA LEU A 26 -2.08 0.61 -4.32
C LEU A 26 -2.78 1.77 -4.99
N GLU A 27 -4.07 1.93 -4.70
CA GLU A 27 -4.82 3.15 -4.99
C GLU A 27 -4.86 4.00 -3.73
N PHE A 28 -4.37 5.24 -3.83
CA PHE A 28 -4.43 6.19 -2.72
C PHE A 28 -5.69 7.06 -2.80
N GLU A 29 -6.05 7.74 -1.70
CA GLU A 29 -7.18 8.68 -1.64
C GLU A 29 -7.17 9.73 -2.78
N THR A 30 -5.97 10.09 -3.24
CA THR A 30 -5.72 11.10 -4.27
C THR A 30 -6.14 10.63 -5.67
N GLY A 31 -6.49 9.34 -5.80
CA GLY A 31 -6.73 8.67 -7.07
C GLY A 31 -5.44 8.20 -7.78
N GLU A 32 -4.28 8.42 -7.16
CA GLU A 32 -3.01 7.93 -7.70
C GLU A 32 -2.88 6.42 -7.48
N TYR A 33 -2.47 5.71 -8.54
CA TYR A 33 -2.02 4.34 -8.44
C TYR A 33 -0.51 4.30 -8.28
N ARG A 34 0.00 3.54 -7.32
CA ARG A 34 1.44 3.34 -7.10
C ARG A 34 1.77 1.87 -6.93
N VAL A 35 3.00 1.49 -7.29
CA VAL A 35 3.52 0.12 -7.12
C VAL A 35 4.58 0.11 -6.03
N VAL A 36 4.44 -0.80 -5.07
CA VAL A 36 5.43 -1.01 -4.00
C VAL A 36 5.92 -2.45 -4.00
N ASP A 37 7.22 -2.63 -3.74
CA ASP A 37 7.79 -3.93 -3.38
C ASP A 37 7.80 -4.08 -1.86
N ILE A 38 7.07 -5.06 -1.32
CA ILE A 38 6.94 -5.20 0.13
C ILE A 38 8.03 -6.08 0.77
N ARG A 39 8.88 -6.75 -0.03
CA ARG A 39 9.97 -7.61 0.47
C ARG A 39 10.85 -6.94 1.54
N PRO A 40 11.26 -5.66 1.43
CA PRO A 40 12.06 -5.01 2.48
C PRO A 40 11.34 -4.88 3.84
N PHE A 41 10.01 -4.96 3.87
CA PHE A 41 9.18 -4.89 5.08
C PHE A 41 8.92 -6.26 5.72
N ILE A 42 9.23 -7.37 5.03
CA ILE A 42 9.03 -8.72 5.55
C ILE A 42 10.10 -9.04 6.61
N LYS A 43 9.90 -8.50 7.82
CA LYS A 43 10.83 -8.64 8.95
C LYS A 43 10.05 -8.89 10.24
N GLY A 44 10.43 -9.94 10.96
CA GLY A 44 9.80 -10.29 12.23
C GLY A 44 8.59 -11.22 12.09
N PRO A 45 8.15 -11.82 13.20
CA PRO A 45 7.25 -12.98 13.18
C PRO A 45 5.86 -12.70 12.59
N VAL A 46 5.37 -11.47 12.70
CA VAL A 46 4.06 -11.08 12.13
C VAL A 46 4.11 -10.99 10.60
N PHE A 47 5.26 -10.71 9.99
CA PHE A 47 5.39 -10.63 8.54
C PHE A 47 5.92 -11.92 7.90
N GLU A 48 6.48 -12.86 8.67
CA GLU A 48 6.96 -14.16 8.17
C GLU A 48 5.96 -14.91 7.26
N PRO A 49 4.65 -14.96 7.57
CA PRO A 49 3.67 -15.61 6.69
C PRO A 49 3.58 -14.98 5.29
N LEU A 50 3.96 -13.70 5.13
CA LEU A 50 3.95 -13.02 3.83
C LEU A 50 4.99 -13.56 2.85
N LYS A 51 5.95 -14.40 3.29
CA LYS A 51 6.87 -15.10 2.38
C LYS A 51 6.15 -16.16 1.55
N ASP A 52 5.01 -16.66 2.02
CA ASP A 52 4.15 -17.54 1.25
C ASP A 52 3.30 -16.72 0.27
N PRO A 53 3.42 -16.97 -1.06
CA PRO A 53 2.69 -16.19 -2.05
C PRO A 53 1.17 -16.30 -1.94
N ALA A 54 0.64 -17.43 -1.44
CA ALA A 54 -0.80 -17.60 -1.27
C ALA A 54 -1.32 -16.80 -0.08
N PHE A 55 -0.56 -16.72 1.01
CA PHE A 55 -0.86 -15.86 2.15
C PHE A 55 -0.72 -14.38 1.80
N PHE A 56 0.36 -13.99 1.12
CA PHE A 56 0.57 -12.62 0.65
C PHE A 56 -0.61 -12.10 -0.21
N ARG A 57 -1.17 -12.95 -1.08
CA ARG A 57 -2.31 -12.58 -1.94
C ARG A 57 -3.61 -12.30 -1.19
N GLN A 58 -3.67 -12.58 0.11
CA GLN A 58 -4.84 -12.28 0.94
C GLN A 58 -4.87 -10.83 1.45
N VAL A 59 -3.93 -10.00 0.99
CA VAL A 59 -3.90 -8.54 1.26
C VAL A 59 -5.24 -7.89 0.94
N LYS A 60 -5.66 -6.96 1.79
CA LYS A 60 -6.85 -6.12 1.58
C LYS A 60 -6.58 -4.70 2.07
N ALA A 61 -7.22 -3.72 1.46
CA ALA A 61 -7.33 -2.40 2.06
C ALA A 61 -8.31 -2.48 3.24
N ASP A 62 -7.87 -2.01 4.40
CA ASP A 62 -8.64 -1.96 5.64
C ASP A 62 -9.12 -0.52 5.86
N PRO A 63 -10.43 -0.24 5.79
CA PRO A 63 -10.96 1.11 5.90
C PRO A 63 -10.85 1.68 7.32
N GLU A 64 -10.76 0.82 8.35
CA GLU A 64 -10.61 1.26 9.74
C GLU A 64 -9.18 1.76 10.00
N SER A 65 -8.18 1.02 9.51
CA SER A 65 -6.76 1.34 9.65
C SER A 65 -6.22 2.24 8.53
N ARG A 66 -7.04 2.51 7.50
CA ARG A 66 -6.72 3.34 6.32
C ARG A 66 -5.49 2.87 5.54
N THR A 67 -5.22 1.57 5.57
CA THR A 67 -4.02 0.98 4.96
C THR A 67 -4.23 -0.47 4.53
N VAL A 68 -3.19 -1.13 3.99
CA VAL A 68 -3.23 -2.55 3.67
C VAL A 68 -3.02 -3.43 4.89
N ALA A 69 -3.80 -4.50 4.99
CA ALA A 69 -3.72 -5.49 6.05
C ALA A 69 -3.85 -6.92 5.53
N TRP A 70 -3.34 -7.87 6.32
CA TRP A 70 -3.45 -9.31 6.10
C TRP A 70 -4.23 -10.02 7.21
N PRO A 71 -4.73 -11.26 6.99
CA PRO A 71 -5.57 -11.97 7.96
C PRO A 71 -4.94 -12.21 9.34
N ASN A 72 -3.62 -12.15 9.45
CA ASN A 72 -2.89 -12.29 10.71
C ASN A 72 -2.71 -10.96 11.47
N GLY A 73 -3.32 -9.88 10.99
CA GLY A 73 -3.22 -8.55 11.59
C GLY A 73 -1.91 -7.81 11.24
N ALA A 74 -1.12 -8.33 10.29
CA ALA A 74 -0.02 -7.55 9.74
C ALA A 74 -0.58 -6.38 8.93
N ASP A 75 -0.06 -5.17 9.16
CA ASP A 75 -0.35 -3.97 8.39
C ASP A 75 0.96 -3.22 8.08
N ILE A 76 0.91 -2.31 7.13
CA ILE A 76 2.04 -1.43 6.81
C ILE A 76 1.51 0.00 6.75
N CYS A 77 2.16 0.95 7.43
CA CYS A 77 1.75 2.36 7.45
C CYS A 77 1.62 2.94 6.02
N PRO A 78 0.53 3.66 5.71
CA PRO A 78 0.27 4.14 4.35
C PRO A 78 1.28 5.18 3.87
N ASP A 79 1.84 6.00 4.76
CA ASP A 79 2.90 6.94 4.42
C ASP A 79 4.21 6.23 4.03
N VAL A 80 4.53 5.11 4.69
CA VAL A 80 5.69 4.26 4.33
C VAL A 80 5.46 3.64 2.95
N LEU A 81 4.25 3.13 2.70
CA LEU A 81 3.90 2.60 1.38
C LEU A 81 4.00 3.67 0.29
N TYR A 82 3.55 4.90 0.56
CA TYR A 82 3.63 5.99 -0.40
C TYR A 82 5.08 6.39 -0.69
N ALA A 83 5.91 6.55 0.34
CA ALA A 83 7.31 6.92 0.22
C ALA A 83 8.15 5.89 -0.53
N GLU A 84 7.88 4.60 -0.32
CA GLU A 84 8.66 3.48 -0.89
C GLU A 84 8.06 2.93 -2.19
N SER A 85 6.96 3.52 -2.68
CA SER A 85 6.33 3.13 -3.94
C SER A 85 6.71 4.07 -5.08
N VAL A 86 6.50 3.59 -6.31
CA VAL A 86 6.65 4.36 -7.53
C VAL A 86 5.29 4.60 -8.18
N PRO A 87 5.00 5.80 -8.71
CA PRO A 87 3.74 6.07 -9.39
C PRO A 87 3.58 5.16 -10.62
N LEU A 88 2.41 4.56 -10.75
CA LEU A 88 2.04 3.76 -11.92
C LEU A 88 1.55 4.70 -13.01
N GLU A 89 2.44 5.05 -13.93
CA GLU A 89 2.07 5.83 -15.11
C GLU A 89 1.51 4.92 -16.20
N LEU A 90 0.26 5.16 -16.61
CA LEU A 90 -0.25 4.57 -17.83
C LEU A 90 0.51 5.17 -19.03
N PRO A 91 0.80 4.39 -20.08
CA PRO A 91 1.37 4.94 -21.29
C PRO A 91 0.44 6.02 -21.85
N LYS A 92 1.02 7.15 -22.27
CA LYS A 92 0.29 8.34 -22.74
C LYS A 92 -0.60 8.06 -23.96
N GLU A 93 -0.34 6.96 -24.66
CA GLU A 93 -1.16 6.43 -25.73
C GLU A 93 -1.41 4.94 -25.46
N ILE A 94 -2.63 4.61 -25.04
CA ILE A 94 -3.16 3.25 -25.17
C ILE A 94 -3.68 3.19 -26.60
N GLY A 95 -3.03 2.41 -27.45
CA GLY A 95 -3.15 2.46 -28.91
C GLY A 95 -4.58 2.65 -29.46
N ALA A 96 -4.65 3.46 -30.52
CA ALA A 96 -5.82 3.84 -31.31
C ALA A 96 -6.64 2.66 -31.86
#